data_AF-A0A956DWD8-F1
#
_entry.id   AF-A0A956DWD8-F1
#
_cell.length_a   1.000
_cell.length_b   1.000
_cell.length_c   1.000
_cell.angle_alpha   90.00
_cell.angle_beta   90.00
_cell.angle_gamma   90.00
#
_symmetry.space_group_name_H-M   'P 1'
#
loop_
_entity.id
_entity.type
_entity.pdbx_description
1 polymer ?
#
loop_
_entity_poly.entity_id
_entity_poly.type
_entity_poly.pdbx_seq_one_letter_code
_entity_poly.pdbx_strand_id
1 'polypeptide(L)'
;MIRPSLLAALLLLAGCLPEVKARPPKDALDVEDVTASTGVELERACVPSGVEICFDAYDNNCNGVIDEGCGLKTGILQFTIAWQEATADVDLN
;
A
#
# COMPACT_ATOMS: atom_id res chain seq x y z
N MET A 1 -52.31 -1.06 -37.21
CA MET A 1 -51.26 -2.07 -37.00
C MET A 1 -49.92 -1.36 -36.93
N ILE A 2 -49.47 -1.02 -35.72
CA ILE A 2 -48.27 -0.21 -35.46
C ILE A 2 -47.14 -1.20 -35.16
N ARG A 3 -46.06 -1.18 -35.96
CA ARG A 3 -44.93 -2.12 -35.84
C ARG A 3 -44.13 -1.81 -34.57
N PRO A 4 -43.94 -2.75 -33.63
CA PRO A 4 -43.29 -2.48 -32.34
C PRO A 4 -41.76 -2.50 -32.39
N SER A 5 -41.14 -2.54 -33.58
CA SER A 5 -39.71 -2.85 -33.74
C SER A 5 -38.74 -1.66 -33.59
N LEU A 6 -39.21 -0.46 -33.24
CA LEU A 6 -38.33 0.72 -33.14
C LEU A 6 -37.84 1.04 -31.72
N LEU A 7 -38.36 0.40 -30.67
CA LEU A 7 -37.95 0.72 -29.30
C LEU A 7 -36.68 -0.03 -28.81
N ALA A 8 -36.21 -1.05 -29.53
CA ALA A 8 -35.14 -1.93 -29.03
C ALA A 8 -33.70 -1.45 -29.36
N ALA A 9 -33.54 -0.43 -30.21
CA ALA A 9 -32.21 -0.08 -30.73
C ALA A 9 -31.46 1.00 -29.94
N LEU A 10 -32.10 1.70 -29.00
CA LEU A 10 -31.50 2.88 -28.35
C LEU A 10 -30.70 2.61 -27.07
N LEU A 11 -30.71 1.39 -26.53
CA LEU A 11 -30.12 1.08 -25.22
C LEU A 11 -28.74 0.40 -25.26
N LEU A 12 -28.16 0.16 -26.45
CA LEU A 12 -26.89 -0.59 -26.59
C LEU A 12 -25.62 0.27 -26.72
N LEU A 13 -25.71 1.61 -26.60
CA LEU A 13 -24.57 2.51 -26.82
C LEU A 13 -23.87 3.00 -25.54
N ALA A 14 -24.28 2.57 -24.36
CA ALA A 14 -23.67 3.02 -23.10
C ALA A 14 -22.45 2.17 -22.64
N GLY A 15 -21.98 1.23 -23.46
CA GLY A 15 -20.98 0.22 -23.06
C GLY A 15 -19.50 0.59 -23.23
N CYS A 16 -19.17 1.74 -23.81
CA CYS A 16 -17.77 2.14 -24.04
C CYS A 16 -17.47 3.50 -23.42
N LEU A 17 -17.50 3.58 -22.08
CA LEU A 17 -16.74 4.62 -21.40
C LEU A 17 -15.26 4.24 -21.53
N PRO A 18 -14.40 5.10 -22.09
CA PRO A 18 -12.97 4.85 -22.09
C PRO A 18 -12.48 4.77 -20.65
N GLU A 19 -11.68 3.75 -20.36
CA GLU A 19 -11.02 3.58 -19.07
C GLU A 19 -10.30 4.89 -18.71
N VAL A 20 -10.81 5.60 -17.71
CA VAL A 20 -10.16 6.81 -17.19
C VAL A 20 -8.96 6.33 -16.40
N LYS A 21 -7.82 6.16 -17.09
CA LYS A 21 -6.55 5.88 -16.43
C LYS A 21 -6.33 6.98 -15.41
N ALA A 22 -6.43 6.63 -14.12
CA ALA A 22 -6.19 7.56 -13.04
C ALA A 22 -4.83 8.22 -13.29
N ARG A 23 -4.81 9.55 -13.32
CA ARG A 23 -3.55 10.28 -13.44
C ARG A 23 -2.74 9.89 -12.20
N PRO A 24 -1.50 9.38 -12.33
CA PRO A 24 -0.69 9.15 -11.17
C PRO A 24 -0.65 10.46 -10.35
N PRO A 25 -0.65 10.37 -9.00
CA PRO A 25 -0.46 11.53 -8.15
C PRO A 25 0.68 12.37 -8.72
N LYS A 26 0.49 13.68 -8.80
CA LYS A 26 1.49 14.59 -9.40
C LYS A 26 2.87 14.49 -8.74
N ASP A 27 2.90 13.88 -7.55
CA ASP A 27 4.06 13.70 -6.69
C ASP A 27 4.35 12.22 -6.38
N ALA A 28 3.91 11.28 -7.23
CA ALA A 28 4.35 9.90 -7.12
C ALA A 28 5.86 9.85 -7.45
N LEU A 29 6.68 9.82 -6.40
CA LEU A 29 8.12 9.74 -6.53
C LEU A 29 8.50 8.29 -6.90
N ASP A 30 8.95 8.09 -8.13
CA ASP A 30 9.64 6.86 -8.54
C ASP A 30 11.07 6.93 -7.99
N VAL A 31 11.22 6.54 -6.72
CA VAL A 31 12.51 6.59 -6.02
C VAL A 31 13.26 5.29 -6.21
N GLU A 32 14.12 5.26 -7.23
CA GLU A 32 15.22 4.29 -7.32
C GLU A 32 16.55 5.04 -7.08
N ASP A 33 17.44 4.46 -6.28
CA ASP A 33 18.81 4.94 -6.03
C ASP A 33 18.91 6.29 -5.27
N VAL A 34 18.40 6.34 -4.04
CA VAL A 34 18.54 7.50 -3.14
C VAL A 34 20.02 7.70 -2.78
N THR A 35 20.66 8.67 -3.43
CA THR A 35 21.99 9.13 -3.06
C THR A 35 21.86 10.31 -2.09
N ALA A 36 22.29 10.11 -0.84
CA ALA A 36 22.42 11.20 0.12
C ALA A 36 23.55 12.15 -0.30
N SER A 37 23.37 13.45 -0.07
CA SER A 37 24.44 14.42 -0.27
C SER A 37 25.62 14.13 0.65
N THR A 38 26.84 14.46 0.21
CA THR A 38 28.06 14.22 0.98
C THR A 38 27.97 14.90 2.35
N GLY A 39 28.01 14.11 3.42
CA GLY A 39 27.88 14.57 4.81
C GLY A 39 26.49 14.37 5.43
N VAL A 40 25.50 13.88 4.67
CA VAL A 40 24.23 13.39 5.21
C VAL A 40 24.37 11.89 5.43
N GLU A 41 24.36 11.48 6.69
CA GLU A 41 24.30 10.07 7.06
C GLU A 41 22.88 9.57 6.77
N LEU A 42 22.78 8.46 6.04
CA LEU A 42 21.51 7.75 5.91
C LEU A 42 21.21 7.14 7.28
N GLU A 43 20.20 7.67 7.96
CA GLU A 43 19.67 7.01 9.14
C GLU A 43 19.10 5.67 8.70
N ARG A 44 19.76 4.58 9.12
CA ARG A 44 19.22 3.23 8.86
C ARG A 44 17.88 3.15 9.57
N ALA A 45 16.82 2.90 8.80
CA ALA A 45 15.48 2.72 9.33
C ALA A 45 15.36 1.59 10.37
N CYS A 46 16.32 0.65 10.38
CA CYS A 46 16.37 -0.46 11.32
C CYS A 46 17.83 -0.84 11.64
N VAL A 47 18.09 -1.19 12.91
CA VAL A 47 19.37 -1.73 13.39
C VAL A 47 19.11 -3.13 13.95
N PRO A 48 19.68 -4.20 13.37
CA PRO A 48 19.41 -5.56 13.82
C PRO A 48 19.90 -5.76 15.26
N SER A 49 19.02 -6.25 16.13
CA SER A 49 19.30 -6.56 17.53
C SER A 49 19.30 -8.07 17.83
N GLY A 50 18.78 -8.90 16.93
CA GLY A 50 18.72 -10.36 17.11
C GLY A 50 17.54 -10.98 16.39
N VAL A 51 17.11 -12.16 16.83
CA VAL A 51 15.83 -12.75 16.42
C VAL A 51 14.65 -11.95 16.97
N GLU A 52 13.47 -12.15 16.41
CA GLU A 52 12.24 -11.50 16.87
C GLU A 52 11.95 -11.75 18.36
N ILE A 53 11.64 -10.68 19.06
CA ILE A 53 11.07 -10.67 20.40
C ILE A 53 9.56 -10.50 20.24
N CYS A 54 8.82 -11.57 20.47
CA CYS A 54 7.40 -11.55 20.23
C CYS A 54 6.64 -10.46 20.99
N PHE A 55 5.82 -9.73 20.24
CA PHE A 55 4.91 -8.67 20.68
C PHE A 55 5.63 -7.41 21.17
N ASP A 56 6.86 -7.15 20.70
CA ASP A 56 7.54 -5.87 20.91
C ASP A 56 7.25 -4.84 19.79
N ALA A 57 6.55 -5.27 18.73
CA ALA A 57 6.21 -4.47 17.56
C ALA A 57 7.44 -3.86 16.85
N TYR A 58 8.58 -4.54 16.95
CA TYR A 58 9.84 -4.18 16.31
C TYR A 58 10.24 -5.27 15.31
N ASP A 59 11.00 -4.91 14.28
CA ASP A 59 11.66 -5.87 13.40
C ASP A 59 13.10 -6.04 13.90
N ASN A 60 13.32 -7.01 14.78
CA ASN A 60 14.61 -7.14 15.46
C ASN A 60 15.71 -7.65 14.53
N ASN A 61 15.35 -8.32 13.44
CA ASN A 61 16.31 -8.82 12.45
C ASN A 61 16.35 -8.03 11.13
N CYS A 62 15.55 -6.96 11.03
CA CYS A 62 15.45 -6.06 9.89
C CYS A 62 15.12 -6.78 8.55
N ASN A 63 14.26 -7.80 8.58
CA ASN A 63 13.86 -8.54 7.37
C ASN A 63 12.61 -7.98 6.65
N GLY A 64 11.97 -6.96 7.23
CA GLY A 64 10.75 -6.34 6.73
C GLY A 64 9.44 -6.99 7.20
N VAL A 65 9.51 -7.97 8.10
CA VAL A 65 8.37 -8.63 8.75
C VAL A 65 8.50 -8.38 10.24
N ILE A 66 7.47 -7.78 10.83
CA ILE A 66 7.41 -7.54 12.28
C ILE A 66 6.82 -8.76 12.95
N ASP A 67 7.42 -9.19 14.06
CA ASP A 67 6.91 -10.25 14.94
C ASP A 67 6.72 -11.61 14.20
N GLU A 68 7.62 -11.99 13.29
CA GLU A 68 7.52 -13.29 12.63
C GLU A 68 7.72 -14.47 13.59
N GLY A 69 7.03 -15.58 13.32
CA GLY A 69 7.09 -16.77 14.18
C GLY A 69 6.33 -16.65 15.51
N CYS A 70 5.73 -15.50 15.81
CA CYS A 70 5.03 -15.23 17.07
C CYS A 70 3.56 -15.71 17.11
N GLY A 71 3.14 -16.50 16.13
CA GLY A 71 1.78 -17.04 16.06
C GLY A 71 0.72 -16.04 15.56
N LEU A 72 1.16 -14.89 15.04
CA LEU A 72 0.28 -13.96 14.32
C LEU A 72 -0.28 -14.67 13.08
N LYS A 73 -1.61 -14.70 12.97
CA LYS A 73 -2.29 -15.37 11.85
C LYS A 73 -2.34 -14.44 10.64
N THR A 74 -1.54 -14.77 9.64
CA THR A 74 -1.62 -14.14 8.31
C THR A 74 -2.89 -14.58 7.59
N GLY A 75 -3.86 -13.66 7.49
CA GLY A 75 -5.05 -13.83 6.64
C GLY A 75 -4.74 -13.56 5.16
N ILE A 76 -5.79 -13.52 4.32
CA ILE A 76 -5.67 -13.17 2.88
C ILE A 76 -5.08 -11.75 2.70
N LEU A 77 -5.32 -10.87 3.67
CA LEU A 77 -4.79 -9.52 3.74
C LEU A 77 -4.37 -9.26 5.19
N GLN A 78 -3.10 -8.89 5.40
CA GLN A 78 -2.59 -8.42 6.68
C GLN A 78 -1.59 -7.30 6.40
N PHE A 79 -1.72 -6.20 7.14
CA PHE A 79 -0.72 -5.15 7.22
C PHE A 79 -0.29 -5.05 8.69
N THR A 80 1.00 -5.19 8.94
CA THR A 80 1.59 -4.95 10.26
C THR A 80 2.39 -3.67 10.15
N ILE A 81 2.08 -2.69 11.01
CA ILE A 81 2.73 -1.38 11.05
C ILE A 81 2.91 -1.00 12.50
N ALA A 82 4.08 -0.46 12.81
CA ALA A 82 4.45 -0.02 14.15
C ALA A 82 5.22 1.31 14.04
N TRP A 83 5.05 2.16 15.03
CA TRP A 83 5.72 3.46 15.11
C TRP A 83 5.99 3.81 16.57
N GLN A 84 7.07 4.55 16.81
CA GLN A 84 7.46 4.98 18.16
C GLN A 84 6.82 6.32 18.57
N GLU A 85 6.09 6.97 17.66
CA GLU A 85 5.47 8.28 17.88
C GLU A 85 4.06 8.12 18.47
N ALA A 86 3.84 8.62 19.69
CA ALA A 86 2.55 8.46 20.36
C ALA A 86 1.37 9.14 19.62
N THR A 87 1.65 10.09 18.74
CA THR A 87 0.64 10.81 17.96
C THR A 87 0.44 10.25 16.55
N ALA A 88 1.19 9.22 16.14
CA ALA A 88 0.97 8.62 14.83
C ALA A 88 -0.36 7.86 14.81
N ASP A 89 -1.08 8.03 13.70
CA ASP A 89 -2.43 7.54 13.47
C ASP A 89 -2.53 6.97 12.06
N VAL A 90 -3.39 5.97 11.88
CA VAL A 90 -3.60 5.26 10.63
C VAL A 90 -4.97 5.62 10.09
N ASP A 91 -4.99 6.43 9.04
CA ASP A 91 -6.22 6.76 8.33
C ASP A 91 -6.49 5.73 7.22
N LEU A 92 -7.70 5.15 7.22
CA LEU A 92 -8.14 4.12 6.26
C LEU A 92 -9.35 4.57 5.43
N ASN A 93 -9.64 5.87 5.37
CA ASN A 93 -10.77 6.43 4.59
C ASN A 93 -10.69 6.18 3.07
#